data_AF-A0A6M2AAS6-F1
#
_entry.id   AF-A0A6M2AAS6-F1
#
_cell.length_a   1.000
_cell.length_b   1.000
_cell.length_c   1.000
_cell.angle_alpha   90.00
_cell.angle_beta   90.00
_cell.angle_gamma   90.00
#
_symmetry.space_group_name_H-M   'P 1'
#
loop_
_entity.id
_entity.type
_entity.pdbx_description
1 polymer ?
#
loop_
_entity_poly.entity_id
_entity_poly.type
_entity_poly.pdbx_seq_one_letter_code
_entity_poly.pdbx_strand_id
1 'polypeptide(L)'
;MRKSHLARNQNGRSRFVFRFFIFVFACLSSLEGSVTISPKQADILSAFFKEICECEAGYVFYDKKPLCLIPYSLNPSHFEPKEDHRCSTAICVAKEVLQNPRLQFDNIMFHFDDKDEYLLIINKKEFLKCVEKNLVLFQYLLGPNITPQSLLNSICSNETSFCETVRYDRALIGILLGYGTQNSLYQSRYENLDVGILNVQDLPPYKPLVMEYSQETKEDLVFFDSSSLRKWGTDRLHLKPSLGFFSLEEEKKNLEKQLQGTSGKLKEKPYFIFGYLPSKETNQRLEELESTQKKIKALLKRESFLEDTLSLLLKESFEIEEASKGYTSFSPQIEINSAIAKLLYENIPDSKKECISAFINGFVGVNETTKLREFPISSHRVLEELQKAKSNLEQASLFFHQLKESPTLTPAMDSHLYFSILNEGKGPALQGDREVLLDFEIFDPSEKCLNSGIHTRIQLGDMLPAIAHGMQNMKIGEKRLLFIHPAIGYGIHTLLEKGMYLKVVVTLHHIYQNQKPLPPLEPVDLSFILDKKFQKACLESHLCTLESLGAQKRWSLESFGQIQVEKIQQALNLVDPSSQLSYDESMAIYHYFWDLYFGKGNSNDRLVLD
;
A
#
# COMPACT_ATOMS: atom_id res chain seq x y z
N MET A 1 73.03 11.75 62.66
CA MET A 1 72.33 10.47 62.38
C MET A 1 71.01 10.82 61.70
N ARG A 2 70.54 10.28 60.58
CA ARG A 2 70.96 9.24 59.65
C ARG A 2 70.39 9.63 58.27
N LYS A 3 71.17 9.34 57.22
CA LYS A 3 70.75 9.29 55.81
C LYS A 3 69.69 8.20 55.60
N SER A 4 68.75 8.42 54.67
CA SER A 4 68.44 7.56 53.50
C SER A 4 66.97 7.63 53.07
N HIS A 5 66.67 8.18 51.89
CA HIS A 5 65.99 7.47 50.79
C HIS A 5 65.72 8.42 49.63
N LEU A 6 66.53 8.27 48.57
CA LEU A 6 66.32 8.84 47.25
C LEU A 6 66.51 7.69 46.25
N ALA A 7 65.42 6.98 45.95
CA ALA A 7 65.31 6.07 44.81
C ALA A 7 63.88 5.50 44.73
N ARG A 8 63.06 6.05 43.82
CA ARG A 8 62.02 5.37 43.02
C ARG A 8 61.03 6.39 42.47
N ASN A 9 61.26 6.90 41.25
CA ASN A 9 60.15 7.35 40.39
C ASN A 9 60.51 7.52 38.90
N GLN A 10 61.28 6.58 38.32
CA GLN A 10 61.56 6.58 36.87
C GLN A 10 60.73 5.58 36.05
N ASN A 11 60.00 4.66 36.68
CA ASN A 11 59.22 3.63 35.95
C ASN A 11 57.81 4.07 35.49
N GLY A 12 57.32 5.25 35.92
CA GLY A 12 55.98 5.75 35.54
C GLY A 12 55.93 6.44 34.18
N ARG A 13 57.00 7.15 33.77
CA ARG A 13 57.03 7.91 32.51
C ARG A 13 57.19 7.04 31.27
N SER A 14 57.93 5.93 31.35
CA SER A 14 58.13 5.02 30.22
C SER A 14 56.83 4.28 29.81
N ARG A 15 56.00 3.87 30.78
CA ARG A 15 54.72 3.19 30.51
C ARG A 15 53.64 4.10 29.91
N PHE A 16 53.68 5.40 30.24
CA PHE A 16 52.74 6.38 29.69
C PHE A 16 53.08 6.73 28.24
N VAL A 17 54.36 6.91 27.93
CA VAL A 17 54.84 7.14 26.55
C VAL A 17 54.58 5.92 25.67
N PHE A 18 54.78 4.70 26.18
CA PHE A 18 54.52 3.48 25.40
C PHE A 18 53.03 3.26 25.10
N ARG A 19 52.13 3.56 26.05
CA ARG A 19 50.67 3.51 25.82
C ARG A 19 50.18 4.61 24.89
N PHE A 20 50.77 5.81 24.96
CA PHE A 20 50.47 6.90 24.03
C PHE A 20 50.91 6.56 22.60
N PHE A 21 52.10 5.96 22.43
CA PHE A 21 52.57 5.51 21.12
C PHE A 21 51.77 4.32 20.55
N ILE A 22 51.30 3.38 21.37
CA ILE A 22 50.39 2.32 20.91
C ILE A 22 49.04 2.90 20.49
N PHE A 23 48.52 3.90 21.21
CA PHE A 23 47.27 4.56 20.86
C PHE A 23 47.42 5.40 19.58
N VAL A 24 48.53 6.11 19.41
CA VAL A 24 48.84 6.87 18.19
C VAL A 24 49.13 5.94 17.01
N PHE A 25 49.81 4.80 17.19
CA PHE A 25 49.98 3.81 16.12
C PHE A 25 48.68 3.10 15.78
N ALA A 26 47.83 2.75 16.76
CA ALA A 26 46.51 2.18 16.48
C ALA A 26 45.58 3.18 15.76
N CYS A 27 45.69 4.47 16.07
CA CYS A 27 45.00 5.55 15.36
C CYS A 27 45.64 5.91 14.01
N LEU A 28 46.92 5.59 13.78
CA LEU A 28 47.61 5.81 12.49
C LEU A 28 47.48 4.60 11.56
N SER A 29 47.33 3.37 12.08
CA SER A 29 46.98 2.18 11.29
C SER A 29 45.50 2.10 10.90
N SER A 30 44.69 3.08 11.34
CA SER A 30 43.32 3.28 10.85
C SER A 30 43.21 4.37 9.79
N LEU A 31 44.33 4.89 9.27
CA LEU A 31 44.35 5.77 8.11
C LEU A 31 44.84 4.98 6.90
N GLU A 32 44.01 4.89 5.86
CA GLU A 32 44.28 4.29 4.54
C GLU A 32 44.22 2.75 4.45
N GLY A 33 43.25 2.12 5.10
CA GLY A 33 42.85 0.76 4.73
C GLY A 33 41.95 0.81 3.51
N SER A 34 42.39 0.30 2.34
CA SER A 34 41.49 0.09 1.21
C SER A 34 40.36 -0.87 1.62
N VAL A 35 39.14 -0.59 1.18
CA VAL A 35 38.02 -1.53 1.40
C VAL A 35 38.20 -2.71 0.45
N THR A 36 38.50 -3.88 1.00
CA THR A 36 38.59 -5.13 0.24
C THR A 36 37.20 -5.75 0.05
N ILE A 37 36.80 -5.97 -1.20
CA ILE A 37 35.52 -6.57 -1.58
C ILE A 37 35.81 -7.93 -2.20
N SER A 38 35.23 -8.99 -1.61
CA SER A 38 35.41 -10.35 -2.15
C SER A 38 34.69 -10.50 -3.51
N PRO A 39 35.08 -11.48 -4.35
CA PRO A 39 34.46 -11.66 -5.67
C PRO A 39 32.95 -11.92 -5.59
N LYS A 40 32.51 -12.63 -4.55
CA LYS A 40 31.08 -12.88 -4.30
C LYS A 40 30.32 -11.61 -3.93
N GLN A 41 30.90 -10.77 -3.07
CA GLN A 41 30.30 -9.47 -2.73
C GLN A 41 30.25 -8.56 -3.95
N ALA A 42 31.28 -8.58 -4.80
CA ALA A 42 31.29 -7.82 -6.05
C ALA A 42 30.18 -8.30 -7.01
N ASP A 43 30.03 -9.61 -7.21
CA ASP A 43 28.93 -10.17 -8.02
C ASP A 43 27.56 -9.76 -7.45
N ILE A 44 27.38 -9.80 -6.11
CA ILE A 44 26.14 -9.38 -5.44
C ILE A 44 25.85 -7.89 -5.65
N LEU A 45 26.83 -7.03 -5.34
CA LEU A 45 26.69 -5.58 -5.48
C LEU A 45 26.47 -5.18 -6.93
N SER A 46 27.12 -5.84 -7.90
CA SER A 46 26.97 -5.55 -9.32
C SER A 46 25.53 -5.80 -9.79
N ALA A 47 24.97 -6.97 -9.47
CA ALA A 47 23.59 -7.29 -9.81
C ALA A 47 22.60 -6.36 -9.07
N PHE A 48 22.78 -6.18 -7.76
CA PHE A 48 21.97 -5.27 -6.96
C PHE A 48 21.94 -3.84 -7.53
N PHE A 49 23.12 -3.24 -7.76
CA PHE A 49 23.20 -1.87 -8.26
C PHE A 49 22.58 -1.73 -9.66
N LYS A 50 22.65 -2.75 -10.52
CA LYS A 50 21.95 -2.73 -11.81
C LYS A 50 20.44 -2.66 -11.62
N GLU A 51 19.86 -3.53 -10.79
CA GLU A 51 18.42 -3.54 -10.53
C GLU A 51 17.94 -2.19 -10.01
N ILE A 52 18.58 -1.65 -8.98
CA ILE A 52 18.12 -0.40 -8.37
C ILE A 52 18.40 0.83 -9.25
N CYS A 53 19.44 0.79 -10.09
CA CYS A 53 19.74 1.87 -11.04
C CYS A 53 18.81 1.86 -12.26
N GLU A 54 18.25 0.71 -12.65
CA GLU A 54 17.17 0.62 -13.63
C GLU A 54 15.84 1.21 -13.11
N CYS A 55 15.71 1.33 -11.79
CA CYS A 55 14.68 2.13 -11.12
C CYS A 55 15.14 3.59 -10.99
N GLU A 56 15.04 4.18 -9.80
CA GLU A 56 15.34 5.60 -9.55
C GLU A 56 16.63 5.85 -8.76
N ALA A 57 17.33 4.80 -8.30
CA ALA A 57 18.48 4.96 -7.40
C ALA A 57 19.62 5.76 -8.04
N GLY A 58 19.83 5.60 -9.35
CA GLY A 58 20.85 6.34 -10.09
C GLY A 58 20.70 7.85 -9.96
N TYR A 59 19.46 8.37 -9.85
CA TYR A 59 19.25 9.81 -9.65
C TYR A 59 19.67 10.27 -8.25
N VAL A 60 19.60 9.40 -7.24
CA VAL A 60 20.14 9.68 -5.89
C VAL A 60 21.67 9.72 -5.93
N PHE A 61 22.30 8.82 -6.68
CA PHE A 61 23.76 8.73 -6.84
C PHE A 61 24.36 9.94 -7.56
N TYR A 62 23.59 10.57 -8.47
CA TYR A 62 23.98 11.79 -9.18
C TYR A 62 23.46 13.08 -8.51
N ASP A 63 23.12 13.03 -7.21
CA ASP A 63 22.66 14.19 -6.41
C ASP A 63 21.41 14.89 -6.99
N LYS A 64 20.54 14.15 -7.70
CA LYS A 64 19.30 14.68 -8.29
C LYS A 64 18.05 14.39 -7.48
N LYS A 65 18.12 13.45 -6.53
CA LYS A 65 17.06 13.13 -5.58
C LYS A 65 17.59 13.13 -4.14
N PRO A 66 16.79 13.59 -3.16
CA PRO A 66 17.13 13.45 -1.74
C PRO A 66 17.02 11.99 -1.28
N LEU A 67 15.98 11.31 -1.75
CA LEU A 67 15.66 9.93 -1.39
C LEU A 67 14.95 9.23 -2.55
N CYS A 68 15.15 7.92 -2.64
CA CYS A 68 14.39 6.99 -3.47
C CYS A 68 13.81 5.88 -2.57
N LEU A 69 12.60 5.44 -2.91
CA LEU A 69 11.91 4.30 -2.29
C LEU A 69 11.89 3.17 -3.30
N ILE A 70 12.40 2.00 -2.91
CA ILE A 70 12.29 0.79 -3.72
C ILE A 70 11.53 -0.25 -2.91
N PRO A 71 10.31 -0.63 -3.31
CA PRO A 71 9.58 -1.69 -2.64
C PRO A 71 10.34 -3.01 -2.78
N TYR A 72 10.37 -3.77 -1.71
CA TYR A 72 10.75 -5.18 -1.74
C TYR A 72 9.76 -5.97 -0.89
N SER A 73 9.78 -7.29 -1.00
CA SER A 73 9.02 -8.15 -0.08
C SER A 73 9.99 -8.92 0.80
N LEU A 74 9.78 -8.89 2.11
CA LEU A 74 10.49 -9.74 3.08
C LEU A 74 10.05 -11.20 3.01
N ASN A 75 8.84 -11.41 2.50
CA ASN A 75 8.32 -12.73 2.24
C ASN A 75 8.44 -13.04 0.75
N PRO A 76 9.25 -14.03 0.37
CA PRO A 76 9.43 -14.38 -1.02
C PRO A 76 8.11 -14.86 -1.69
N SER A 77 7.36 -13.99 -2.37
CA SER A 77 6.16 -14.41 -3.13
C SER A 77 6.53 -15.04 -4.49
N HIS A 78 7.64 -15.78 -4.56
CA HIS A 78 8.44 -16.05 -5.75
C HIS A 78 7.85 -17.01 -6.81
N PHE A 79 6.57 -17.34 -6.71
CA PHE A 79 5.91 -18.33 -7.57
C PHE A 79 5.03 -17.70 -8.65
N GLU A 80 5.29 -16.44 -8.99
CA GLU A 80 4.82 -15.76 -10.19
C GLU A 80 6.02 -15.03 -10.79
N PRO A 81 6.35 -15.19 -12.07
CA PRO A 81 7.44 -14.43 -12.66
C PRO A 81 7.00 -12.98 -12.86
N LYS A 82 7.26 -12.14 -11.86
CA LYS A 82 7.09 -10.68 -11.93
C LYS A 82 8.45 -10.01 -11.72
N GLU A 83 8.69 -8.90 -12.43
CA GLU A 83 9.93 -8.11 -12.31
C GLU A 83 10.24 -7.74 -10.83
N ASP A 84 9.20 -7.49 -10.03
CA ASP A 84 9.31 -7.11 -8.62
C ASP A 84 10.02 -8.16 -7.73
N HIS A 85 9.92 -9.45 -8.08
CA HIS A 85 10.57 -10.52 -7.32
C HIS A 85 12.08 -10.50 -7.49
N ARG A 86 12.54 -10.26 -8.72
CA ARG A 86 13.97 -10.21 -9.04
C ARG A 86 14.66 -9.07 -8.29
N CYS A 87 14.03 -7.90 -8.22
CA CYS A 87 14.51 -6.77 -7.44
C CYS A 87 14.52 -7.08 -5.94
N SER A 88 13.43 -7.65 -5.41
CA SER A 88 13.32 -8.04 -3.99
C SER A 88 14.42 -9.04 -3.59
N THR A 89 14.66 -10.08 -4.40
CA THR A 89 15.75 -11.04 -4.18
C THR A 89 17.10 -10.34 -4.17
N ALA A 90 17.33 -9.40 -5.10
CA ALA A 90 18.58 -8.65 -5.13
C ALA A 90 18.80 -7.80 -3.87
N ILE A 91 17.75 -7.12 -3.39
CA ILE A 91 17.77 -6.30 -2.17
C ILE A 91 18.05 -7.17 -0.94
N CYS A 92 17.32 -8.28 -0.76
CA CYS A 92 17.46 -9.14 0.40
C CYS A 92 18.85 -9.79 0.47
N VAL A 93 19.38 -10.28 -0.65
CA VAL A 93 20.74 -10.85 -0.69
C VAL A 93 21.82 -9.78 -0.50
N ALA A 94 21.61 -8.56 -1.00
CA ALA A 94 22.58 -7.47 -0.82
C ALA A 94 22.57 -6.87 0.60
N LYS A 95 21.51 -7.06 1.39
CA LYS A 95 21.36 -6.48 2.74
C LYS A 95 22.57 -6.74 3.63
N GLU A 96 23.03 -7.99 3.72
CA GLU A 96 24.20 -8.36 4.53
C GLU A 96 25.50 -7.73 4.02
N VAL A 97 25.64 -7.58 2.70
CA VAL A 97 26.81 -6.95 2.09
C VAL A 97 26.84 -5.44 2.36
N LEU A 98 25.69 -4.79 2.21
CA LEU A 98 25.52 -3.34 2.41
C LEU A 98 25.61 -2.92 3.88
N GLN A 99 25.23 -3.81 4.81
CA GLN A 99 25.33 -3.57 6.25
C GLN A 99 26.72 -3.90 6.83
N ASN A 100 27.67 -4.36 6.01
CA ASN A 100 29.02 -4.64 6.47
C ASN A 100 29.70 -3.33 6.95
N PRO A 101 30.14 -3.24 8.23
CA PRO A 101 30.74 -2.03 8.77
C PRO A 101 32.01 -1.53 8.06
N ARG A 102 32.66 -2.42 7.27
CA ARG A 102 33.82 -2.08 6.45
C ARG A 102 33.43 -1.38 5.15
N LEU A 103 32.20 -1.53 4.68
CA LEU A 103 31.69 -0.88 3.47
C LEU A 103 30.98 0.42 3.87
N GLN A 104 31.75 1.52 3.95
CA GLN A 104 31.22 2.82 4.35
C GLN A 104 30.96 3.73 3.14
N PHE A 105 29.70 4.12 3.00
CA PHE A 105 29.26 5.07 1.99
C PHE A 105 29.34 6.51 2.53
N ASP A 106 29.88 7.44 1.73
CA ASP A 106 30.08 8.83 2.16
C ASP A 106 28.74 9.54 2.39
N ASN A 107 28.10 9.90 1.27
CA ASN A 107 26.88 10.70 1.26
C ASN A 107 25.61 9.85 1.09
N ILE A 108 25.75 8.63 0.57
CA ILE A 108 24.63 7.73 0.34
C ILE A 108 24.44 6.83 1.56
N MET A 109 23.18 6.48 1.83
CA MET A 109 22.81 5.55 2.89
C MET A 109 21.73 4.62 2.38
N PHE A 110 21.86 3.34 2.72
CA PHE A 110 20.89 2.29 2.44
C PHE A 110 20.22 1.93 3.76
N HIS A 111 18.93 2.22 3.89
CA HIS A 111 18.15 1.88 5.07
C HIS A 111 17.02 0.93 4.67
N PHE A 112 16.91 -0.17 5.39
CA PHE A 112 15.93 -1.23 5.15
C PHE A 112 14.78 -1.03 6.12
N ASP A 113 13.70 -0.42 5.64
CA ASP A 113 12.47 -0.28 6.39
C ASP A 113 11.63 -1.54 6.22
N ASP A 114 11.90 -2.52 7.08
CA ASP A 114 11.23 -3.81 7.10
C ASP A 114 9.71 -3.70 7.43
N LYS A 115 9.23 -2.57 7.97
CA LYS A 115 7.80 -2.39 8.33
C LYS A 115 6.94 -1.96 7.15
N ASP A 116 7.44 -1.02 6.35
CA ASP A 116 6.79 -0.61 5.11
C ASP A 116 7.29 -1.43 3.89
N GLU A 117 8.25 -2.33 4.11
CA GLU A 117 8.96 -3.12 3.10
C GLU A 117 9.60 -2.25 1.98
N TYR A 118 10.29 -1.18 2.39
CA TYR A 118 11.01 -0.27 1.48
C TYR A 118 12.51 -0.25 1.73
N LEU A 119 13.30 -0.34 0.66
CA LEU A 119 14.68 0.08 0.68
C LEU A 119 14.72 1.60 0.44
N LEU A 120 15.07 2.35 1.48
CA LEU A 120 15.34 3.77 1.39
C LEU A 120 16.78 4.00 0.94
N ILE A 121 16.97 4.66 -0.19
CA ILE A 121 18.29 5.09 -0.67
C ILE A 121 18.36 6.60 -0.49
N ILE A 122 19.13 7.04 0.50
CA ILE A 122 19.14 8.43 0.97
C ILE A 122 20.46 9.09 0.60
N ASN A 123 20.37 10.21 -0.10
CA ASN A 123 21.45 11.17 -0.23
C ASN A 123 21.41 12.13 0.97
N LYS A 124 22.28 11.95 1.97
CA LYS A 124 22.23 12.68 3.24
C LYS A 124 22.26 14.20 3.02
N LYS A 125 23.17 14.69 2.17
CA LYS A 125 23.31 16.13 1.88
C LYS A 125 22.07 16.70 1.21
N GLU A 126 21.57 16.07 0.15
CA GLU A 126 20.37 16.55 -0.54
C GLU A 126 19.09 16.37 0.29
N PHE A 127 19.01 15.34 1.13
CA PHE A 127 17.93 15.16 2.12
C PHE A 127 17.88 16.33 3.10
N LEU A 128 18.99 16.61 3.79
CA LEU A 128 19.06 17.67 4.79
C LEU A 128 18.72 19.04 4.18
N LYS A 129 19.27 19.31 2.99
CA LYS A 129 18.97 20.53 2.21
C LYS A 129 17.49 20.61 1.79
N CYS A 130 16.89 19.50 1.38
CA CYS A 130 15.48 19.44 1.00
C CYS A 130 14.57 19.74 2.19
N VAL A 131 14.83 19.13 3.35
CA VAL A 131 14.05 19.37 4.57
C VAL A 131 14.25 20.79 5.06
N GLU A 132 15.50 21.30 5.09
CA GLU A 132 15.80 22.69 5.49
C GLU A 132 15.06 23.71 4.62
N LYS A 133 15.08 23.53 3.29
CA LYS A 133 14.34 24.39 2.35
C LYS A 133 12.82 24.42 2.62
N ASN A 134 12.28 23.35 3.19
CA ASN A 134 10.85 23.17 3.43
C ASN A 134 10.49 23.10 4.92
N LEU A 135 11.39 23.52 5.81
CA LEU A 135 11.34 23.19 7.24
C LEU A 135 10.03 23.63 7.89
N VAL A 136 9.50 24.79 7.52
CA VAL A 136 8.24 25.34 8.03
C VAL A 136 7.06 24.38 7.77
N LEU A 137 6.99 23.78 6.58
CA LEU A 137 5.93 22.84 6.24
C LEU A 137 6.07 21.52 7.02
N PHE A 138 7.30 21.00 7.16
CA PHE A 138 7.58 19.84 7.99
C PHE A 138 7.22 20.09 9.46
N GLN A 139 7.58 21.25 10.01
CA GLN A 139 7.27 21.63 11.39
C GLN A 139 5.76 21.82 11.61
N TYR A 140 5.05 22.36 10.62
CA TYR A 140 3.60 22.51 10.68
C TYR A 140 2.89 21.15 10.78
N LEU A 141 3.32 20.15 10.01
CA LEU A 141 2.67 18.84 9.93
C LEU A 141 3.15 17.84 10.99
N LEU A 142 4.46 17.84 11.31
CA LEU A 142 5.09 16.86 12.20
C LEU A 142 5.34 17.41 13.61
N GLY A 143 5.38 18.74 13.77
CA GLY A 143 5.57 19.43 15.05
C GLY A 143 6.77 20.39 15.04
N PRO A 144 6.73 21.45 15.88
CA PRO A 144 7.66 22.58 15.79
C PRO A 144 9.11 22.24 16.12
N ASN A 145 9.36 21.11 16.80
CA ASN A 145 10.70 20.71 17.22
C ASN A 145 11.44 19.87 16.16
N ILE A 146 10.81 19.58 15.03
CA ILE A 146 11.47 18.85 13.95
C ILE A 146 12.57 19.71 13.34
N THR A 147 13.72 19.06 13.13
CA THR A 147 14.89 19.57 12.42
C THR A 147 15.25 18.60 11.29
N PRO A 148 16.02 19.01 10.26
CA PRO A 148 16.46 18.09 9.22
C PRO A 148 17.19 16.86 9.77
N GLN A 149 18.06 17.06 10.77
CA GLN A 149 18.84 15.97 11.36
C GLN A 149 17.97 15.06 12.23
N SER A 150 17.07 15.61 13.04
CA SER A 150 16.17 14.78 13.85
C SER A 150 15.25 13.95 12.97
N LEU A 151 14.73 14.51 11.87
CA LEU A 151 13.90 13.76 10.93
C LEU A 151 14.69 12.64 10.23
N LEU A 152 15.90 12.92 9.76
CA LEU A 152 16.77 11.89 9.16
C LEU A 152 17.02 10.75 10.16
N ASN A 153 17.33 11.09 11.42
CA ASN A 153 17.57 10.09 12.46
C ASN A 153 16.30 9.27 12.77
N SER A 154 15.13 9.89 12.83
CA SER A 154 13.85 9.20 13.05
C SER A 154 13.51 8.24 11.92
N ILE A 155 13.71 8.65 10.66
CA ILE A 155 13.51 7.76 9.50
C ILE A 155 14.43 6.53 9.59
N CYS A 156 15.60 6.65 10.23
CA CYS A 156 16.59 5.58 10.29
C CYS A 156 16.58 4.76 11.57
N SER A 157 15.70 5.05 12.54
CA SER A 157 15.78 4.45 13.89
C SER A 157 15.17 3.04 14.00
N ASN A 158 14.53 2.52 12.96
CA ASN A 158 13.68 1.30 12.98
C ASN A 158 12.51 1.33 13.99
N GLU A 159 12.37 2.39 14.80
CA GLU A 159 11.31 2.51 15.82
C GLU A 159 9.94 2.71 15.18
N THR A 160 9.88 3.45 14.09
CA THR A 160 8.68 3.73 13.26
C THR A 160 9.02 3.50 11.80
N SER A 161 8.03 3.14 10.98
CA SER A 161 8.26 3.06 9.54
C SER A 161 8.45 4.46 8.92
N PHE A 162 8.94 4.52 7.68
CA PHE A 162 9.11 5.73 6.92
C PHE A 162 7.79 6.49 6.79
N CYS A 163 6.73 5.79 6.38
CA CYS A 163 5.41 6.39 6.21
C CYS A 163 4.85 6.87 7.55
N GLU A 164 4.99 6.10 8.63
CA GLU A 164 4.58 6.52 9.99
C GLU A 164 5.32 7.78 10.43
N THR A 165 6.63 7.85 10.19
CA THR A 165 7.50 8.98 10.59
C THR A 165 7.05 10.28 9.96
N VAL A 166 6.59 10.25 8.71
CA VAL A 166 6.04 11.41 7.98
C VAL A 166 4.50 11.48 8.05
N ARG A 167 3.88 10.71 8.95
CA ARG A 167 2.42 10.67 9.19
C ARG A 167 1.59 10.38 7.95
N TYR A 168 2.12 9.56 7.04
CA TYR A 168 1.50 9.21 5.76
C TYR A 168 1.17 10.45 4.90
N ASP A 169 1.79 11.61 5.16
CA ASP A 169 1.52 12.83 4.41
C ASP A 169 2.17 12.76 3.02
N ARG A 170 1.32 12.62 1.99
CA ARG A 170 1.73 12.49 0.59
C ARG A 170 2.53 13.69 0.08
N ALA A 171 2.29 14.90 0.61
CA ALA A 171 3.04 16.07 0.19
C ALA A 171 4.47 16.02 0.75
N LEU A 172 4.64 15.66 2.03
CA LEU A 172 5.97 15.47 2.62
C LEU A 172 6.74 14.34 1.93
N ILE A 173 6.09 13.20 1.67
CA ILE A 173 6.68 12.08 0.93
C ILE A 173 7.15 12.54 -0.45
N GLY A 174 6.29 13.22 -1.22
CA GLY A 174 6.64 13.74 -2.54
C GLY A 174 7.81 14.74 -2.53
N ILE A 175 7.93 15.56 -1.48
CA ILE A 175 9.05 16.50 -1.31
C ILE A 175 10.35 15.73 -1.07
N LEU A 176 10.33 14.72 -0.19
CA LEU A 176 11.49 13.87 0.10
C LEU A 176 11.92 13.02 -1.10
N LEU A 177 10.95 12.59 -1.92
CA LEU A 177 11.20 11.96 -3.22
C LEU A 177 11.74 12.94 -4.27
N GLY A 178 11.83 14.24 -3.96
CA GLY A 178 12.41 15.23 -4.85
C GLY A 178 11.50 15.65 -5.99
N TYR A 179 10.17 15.51 -5.88
CA TYR A 179 9.26 16.06 -6.90
C TYR A 179 9.10 17.58 -6.78
N GLY A 180 9.52 18.14 -5.64
CA GLY A 180 9.47 19.57 -5.34
C GLY A 180 8.13 20.00 -4.74
N THR A 181 8.17 21.01 -3.88
CA THR A 181 7.05 21.43 -3.02
C THR A 181 5.75 21.68 -3.79
N GLN A 182 5.81 22.42 -4.90
CA GLN A 182 4.63 22.73 -5.68
C GLN A 182 3.98 21.48 -6.27
N ASN A 183 4.76 20.61 -6.91
CA ASN A 183 4.25 19.37 -7.51
C ASN A 183 3.70 18.43 -6.42
N SER A 184 4.40 18.30 -5.29
CA SER A 184 3.97 17.42 -4.20
C SER A 184 2.68 17.89 -3.53
N LEU A 185 2.48 19.20 -3.35
CA LEU A 185 1.23 19.75 -2.83
C LEU A 185 0.06 19.51 -3.80
N TYR A 186 0.29 19.79 -5.09
CA TYR A 186 -0.73 19.59 -6.12
C TYR A 186 -1.10 18.12 -6.30
N GLN A 187 -0.11 17.24 -6.42
CA GLN A 187 -0.31 15.81 -6.59
C GLN A 187 -0.97 15.20 -5.34
N SER A 188 -0.54 15.59 -4.14
CA SER A 188 -1.19 15.17 -2.88
C SER A 188 -2.67 15.58 -2.86
N ARG A 189 -2.99 16.82 -3.24
CA ARG A 189 -4.38 17.28 -3.32
C ARG A 189 -5.16 16.50 -4.38
N TYR A 190 -4.59 16.30 -5.56
CA TYR A 190 -5.19 15.53 -6.63
C TYR A 190 -5.47 14.09 -6.18
N GLU A 191 -4.50 13.39 -5.59
CA GLU A 191 -4.67 12.03 -5.08
C GLU A 191 -5.68 11.97 -3.93
N ASN A 192 -5.76 12.96 -3.04
CA ASN A 192 -6.82 13.01 -2.02
C ASN A 192 -8.21 13.20 -2.64
N LEU A 193 -8.28 13.87 -3.79
CA LEU A 193 -9.48 14.00 -4.63
C LEU A 193 -9.67 12.83 -5.60
N ASP A 194 -8.72 11.92 -5.76
CA ASP A 194 -8.80 10.78 -6.69
C ASP A 194 -9.03 9.45 -5.96
N VAL A 195 -8.56 9.33 -4.72
CA VAL A 195 -8.54 8.09 -3.91
C VAL A 195 -9.90 7.71 -3.33
N GLY A 196 -10.99 8.14 -3.96
CA GLY A 196 -12.30 7.57 -3.75
C GLY A 196 -12.91 7.15 -5.07
N ILE A 197 -12.90 5.85 -5.34
CA ILE A 197 -13.87 5.19 -6.23
C ILE A 197 -15.30 5.56 -5.80
N LEU A 198 -15.49 5.89 -4.51
CA LEU A 198 -16.67 6.54 -3.97
C LEU A 198 -16.68 8.04 -4.31
N ASN A 199 -17.32 8.46 -5.40
CA ASN A 199 -17.68 9.86 -5.57
C ASN A 199 -18.53 10.32 -4.37
N VAL A 200 -18.63 11.63 -4.10
CA VAL A 200 -19.57 12.13 -3.06
C VAL A 200 -20.98 11.61 -3.32
N GLN A 201 -21.33 11.38 -4.59
CA GLN A 201 -22.58 10.79 -5.07
C GLN A 201 -22.75 9.29 -4.70
N ASP A 202 -21.68 8.59 -4.33
CA ASP A 202 -21.75 7.21 -3.86
C ASP A 202 -21.91 7.11 -2.33
N LEU A 203 -21.90 8.25 -1.63
CA LEU A 203 -22.19 8.33 -0.20
C LEU A 203 -23.65 8.73 0.05
N PRO A 204 -24.27 8.29 1.16
CA PRO A 204 -25.60 8.77 1.56
C PRO A 204 -25.58 10.29 1.68
N PRO A 205 -26.61 11.05 1.27
CA PRO A 205 -27.95 10.58 0.89
C PRO A 205 -28.12 10.37 -0.62
N TYR A 206 -27.08 10.41 -1.43
CA TYR A 206 -27.21 10.40 -2.88
C TYR A 206 -27.57 9.02 -3.42
N LYS A 207 -28.18 8.95 -4.59
CA LYS A 207 -28.35 7.67 -5.28
C LYS A 207 -26.96 7.18 -5.74
N PRO A 208 -26.50 5.98 -5.31
CA PRO A 208 -25.19 5.48 -5.73
C PRO A 208 -25.13 5.33 -7.25
N LEU A 209 -24.00 5.73 -7.86
CA LEU A 209 -23.79 5.58 -9.32
C LEU A 209 -23.87 4.10 -9.74
N VAL A 210 -23.55 3.20 -8.82
CA VAL A 210 -23.70 1.75 -8.98
C VAL A 210 -25.12 1.34 -9.39
N MET A 211 -26.16 2.07 -8.95
CA MET A 211 -27.53 1.76 -9.37
C MET A 211 -27.76 1.96 -10.87
N GLU A 212 -26.91 2.74 -11.53
CA GLU A 212 -26.96 3.02 -12.97
C GLU A 212 -26.11 2.05 -13.80
N TYR A 213 -25.29 1.22 -13.16
CA TYR A 213 -24.47 0.23 -13.85
C TYR A 213 -25.31 -0.93 -14.42
N SER A 214 -24.72 -1.61 -15.41
CA SER A 214 -25.29 -2.84 -15.97
C SER A 214 -25.43 -3.92 -14.89
N GLN A 215 -26.31 -4.89 -15.13
CA GLN A 215 -26.54 -5.99 -14.21
C GLN A 215 -25.24 -6.77 -13.91
N GLU A 216 -24.40 -6.96 -14.92
CA GLU A 216 -23.09 -7.62 -14.83
C GLU A 216 -22.16 -6.89 -13.83
N THR A 217 -22.03 -5.57 -13.94
CA THR A 217 -21.20 -4.78 -13.01
C THR A 217 -21.76 -4.78 -11.59
N LYS A 218 -23.09 -4.87 -11.41
CA LYS A 218 -23.70 -4.99 -10.08
C LYS A 218 -23.37 -6.34 -9.43
N GLU A 219 -23.34 -7.40 -10.21
CA GLU A 219 -22.94 -8.74 -9.76
C GLU A 219 -21.47 -8.76 -9.32
N ASP A 220 -20.58 -8.10 -10.07
CA ASP A 220 -19.16 -7.97 -9.68
C ASP A 220 -18.95 -7.23 -8.36
N LEU A 221 -19.78 -6.21 -8.09
CA LEU A 221 -19.67 -5.41 -6.86
C LEU A 221 -20.03 -6.18 -5.58
N VAL A 222 -20.82 -7.25 -5.71
CA VAL A 222 -21.05 -8.19 -4.59
C VAL A 222 -19.72 -8.79 -4.14
N PHE A 223 -18.82 -9.04 -5.10
CA PHE A 223 -17.52 -9.68 -4.90
C PHE A 223 -16.36 -8.70 -4.76
N PHE A 224 -16.64 -7.40 -4.64
CA PHE A 224 -15.60 -6.38 -4.49
C PHE A 224 -15.17 -6.21 -3.02
N ASP A 225 -13.86 -6.26 -2.78
CA ASP A 225 -13.24 -6.04 -1.46
C ASP A 225 -13.27 -4.55 -1.07
N SER A 226 -14.16 -4.22 -0.12
CA SER A 226 -14.30 -2.85 0.41
C SER A 226 -13.13 -2.42 1.31
N SER A 227 -12.35 -3.37 1.85
CA SER A 227 -11.29 -3.08 2.82
C SER A 227 -10.12 -2.32 2.21
N SER A 228 -9.83 -2.57 0.93
CA SER A 228 -8.85 -1.84 0.13
C SER A 228 -9.22 -0.35 -0.03
N LEU A 229 -10.52 -0.02 0.03
CA LEU A 229 -11.04 1.34 -0.02
C LEU A 229 -11.08 2.02 1.35
N ARG A 230 -11.32 1.26 2.43
CA ARG A 230 -11.41 1.81 3.81
C ARG A 230 -10.09 2.39 4.32
N LYS A 231 -8.94 1.84 3.90
CA LYS A 231 -7.61 2.32 4.34
C LYS A 231 -7.29 3.74 3.87
N TRP A 232 -7.99 4.24 2.84
CA TRP A 232 -7.71 5.54 2.22
C TRP A 232 -8.93 6.47 2.09
N GLY A 233 -10.15 5.97 2.29
CA GLY A 233 -11.39 6.72 2.04
C GLY A 233 -11.96 7.49 3.23
N THR A 234 -11.50 7.25 4.47
CA THR A 234 -12.08 7.92 5.67
C THR A 234 -11.82 9.41 5.71
N ASP A 235 -10.75 9.89 5.06
CA ASP A 235 -10.37 11.31 5.08
C ASP A 235 -11.25 12.16 4.15
N ARG A 236 -11.97 11.55 3.18
CA ARG A 236 -12.88 12.28 2.28
C ARG A 236 -14.03 12.96 3.01
N LEU A 237 -14.51 12.39 4.13
CA LEU A 237 -15.63 12.95 4.90
C LEU A 237 -15.34 14.35 5.47
N HIS A 238 -14.09 14.76 5.50
CA HIS A 238 -13.66 16.07 5.98
C HIS A 238 -13.12 16.99 4.86
N LEU A 239 -13.05 16.52 3.62
CA LEU A 239 -12.57 17.34 2.51
C LEU A 239 -13.60 18.41 2.16
N LYS A 240 -13.17 19.67 2.25
CA LYS A 240 -13.88 20.82 1.69
C LYS A 240 -13.18 21.25 0.40
N PRO A 241 -13.90 21.82 -0.58
CA PRO A 241 -13.26 22.44 -1.73
C PRO A 241 -12.27 23.50 -1.27
N SER A 242 -11.14 23.58 -1.96
CA SER A 242 -10.16 24.64 -1.71
C SER A 242 -10.75 26.02 -2.03
N LEU A 243 -10.19 27.07 -1.44
CA LEU A 243 -10.61 28.44 -1.70
C LEU A 243 -10.57 28.73 -3.22
N GLY A 244 -11.67 29.24 -3.75
CA GLY A 244 -11.82 29.55 -5.18
C GLY A 244 -12.55 28.48 -5.99
N PHE A 245 -12.93 27.36 -5.37
CA PHE A 245 -13.78 26.34 -5.99
C PHE A 245 -15.13 26.23 -5.27
N PHE A 246 -16.19 26.01 -6.03
CA PHE A 246 -17.54 25.81 -5.50
C PHE A 246 -17.78 24.36 -5.07
N SER A 247 -17.07 23.40 -5.66
CA SER A 247 -17.18 21.98 -5.32
C SER A 247 -15.86 21.20 -5.47
N LEU A 248 -15.78 20.01 -4.88
CA LEU A 248 -14.61 19.12 -5.00
C LEU A 248 -14.42 18.63 -6.45
N GLU A 249 -15.50 18.44 -7.20
CA GLU A 249 -15.48 18.03 -8.60
C GLU A 249 -14.93 19.12 -9.51
N GLU A 250 -15.29 20.38 -9.25
CA GLU A 250 -14.74 21.52 -9.98
C GLU A 250 -13.23 21.62 -9.74
N GLU A 251 -12.81 21.51 -8.47
CA GLU A 251 -11.41 21.50 -8.09
C GLU A 251 -10.64 20.36 -8.77
N LYS A 252 -11.17 19.12 -8.71
CA LYS A 252 -10.53 17.96 -9.35
C LYS A 252 -10.33 18.19 -10.84
N LYS A 253 -11.38 18.58 -11.58
CA LYS A 253 -11.30 18.88 -13.02
C LYS A 253 -10.31 20.00 -13.32
N ASN A 254 -10.17 20.97 -12.41
CA ASN A 254 -9.19 22.04 -12.57
C ASN A 254 -7.76 21.51 -12.41
N LEU A 255 -7.50 20.69 -11.39
CA LEU A 255 -6.19 20.07 -11.15
C LEU A 255 -5.78 19.16 -12.31
N GLU A 256 -6.69 18.31 -12.81
CA GLU A 256 -6.44 17.42 -13.96
C GLU A 256 -6.00 18.18 -15.21
N LYS A 257 -6.59 19.35 -15.46
CA LYS A 257 -6.24 20.20 -16.61
C LYS A 257 -4.85 20.83 -16.49
N GLN A 258 -4.38 21.04 -15.26
CA GLN A 258 -3.09 21.69 -15.00
C GLN A 258 -1.92 20.71 -14.95
N LEU A 259 -2.16 19.49 -14.47
CA LEU A 259 -1.13 18.46 -14.36
C LEU A 259 -0.71 17.94 -15.73
N GLN A 260 0.59 17.95 -15.98
CA GLN A 260 1.20 17.25 -17.13
C GLN A 260 1.92 16.01 -16.64
N GLY A 261 1.89 14.95 -17.47
CA GLY A 261 2.69 13.76 -17.24
C GLY A 261 4.16 14.01 -17.59
N THR A 262 5.07 13.26 -16.96
CA THR A 262 6.51 13.25 -17.27
C THR A 262 6.80 13.09 -18.78
N SER A 263 8.00 13.50 -19.20
CA SER A 263 8.42 13.40 -20.60
C SER A 263 8.51 11.94 -21.06
N GLY A 264 8.30 11.70 -22.36
CA GLY A 264 8.36 10.35 -22.92
C GLY A 264 9.68 9.62 -22.64
N LYS A 265 10.81 10.34 -22.58
CA LYS A 265 12.12 9.75 -22.29
C LYS A 265 12.22 9.19 -20.88
N LEU A 266 11.67 9.91 -19.90
CA LEU A 266 11.68 9.51 -18.48
C LEU A 266 10.72 8.34 -18.17
N LYS A 267 9.88 7.93 -19.14
CA LYS A 267 9.07 6.72 -19.07
C LYS A 267 9.81 5.44 -19.47
N GLU A 268 11.05 5.55 -19.95
CA GLU A 268 11.92 4.40 -20.24
C GLU A 268 12.87 4.10 -19.07
N LYS A 269 13.30 2.83 -18.90
CA LYS A 269 14.35 2.48 -17.94
C LYS A 269 15.64 3.29 -18.21
N PRO A 270 16.25 3.96 -17.21
CA PRO A 270 15.80 4.04 -15.83
C PRO A 270 14.68 5.07 -15.64
N TYR A 271 13.60 4.62 -14.98
CA TYR A 271 12.35 5.37 -14.88
C TYR A 271 12.48 6.62 -14.00
N PHE A 272 11.69 7.65 -14.31
CA PHE A 272 11.39 8.76 -13.40
C PHE A 272 10.02 9.34 -13.76
N ILE A 273 8.97 8.80 -13.13
CA ILE A 273 7.58 9.09 -13.50
C ILE A 273 6.92 9.94 -12.42
N PHE A 274 6.44 11.12 -12.79
CA PHE A 274 5.73 12.03 -11.90
C PHE A 274 4.79 12.95 -12.69
N GLY A 275 3.74 13.41 -12.03
CA GLY A 275 2.91 14.51 -12.48
C GLY A 275 3.55 15.84 -12.09
N TYR A 276 3.46 16.84 -12.95
CA TYR A 276 4.05 18.14 -12.67
C TYR A 276 3.23 19.31 -13.20
N LEU A 277 3.44 20.46 -12.57
CA LEU A 277 2.91 21.72 -13.05
C LEU A 277 3.91 22.43 -13.96
N PRO A 278 3.52 22.77 -15.20
CA PRO A 278 4.38 23.47 -16.13
C PRO A 278 4.83 24.80 -15.56
N SER A 279 6.15 24.95 -15.41
CA SER A 279 6.78 26.20 -15.03
C SER A 279 8.19 26.24 -15.62
N LYS A 280 8.81 27.41 -15.65
CA LYS A 280 10.21 27.53 -16.09
C LYS A 280 11.14 26.67 -15.24
N GLU A 281 10.94 26.62 -13.92
CA GLU A 281 11.74 25.82 -13.00
C GLU A 281 11.52 24.32 -13.23
N THR A 282 10.26 23.90 -13.41
CA THR A 282 9.94 22.50 -13.65
C THR A 282 10.49 22.00 -14.98
N ASN A 283 10.41 22.82 -16.03
CA ASN A 283 10.95 22.48 -17.35
C ASN A 283 12.48 22.34 -17.31
N GLN A 284 13.17 23.25 -16.62
CA GLN A 284 14.61 23.12 -16.41
C GLN A 284 14.96 21.84 -15.65
N ARG A 285 14.19 21.51 -14.60
CA ARG A 285 14.39 20.27 -13.84
C ARG A 285 14.19 19.03 -14.71
N LEU A 286 13.21 19.02 -15.60
CA LEU A 286 12.99 17.92 -16.54
C LEU A 286 14.19 17.71 -17.46
N GLU A 287 14.78 18.78 -18.01
CA GLU A 287 15.99 18.69 -18.83
C GLU A 287 17.18 18.12 -18.04
N GLU A 288 17.34 18.53 -16.77
CA GLU A 288 18.37 17.97 -15.89
C GLU A 288 18.17 16.49 -15.60
N LEU A 289 16.92 16.06 -15.36
CA LEU A 289 16.56 14.66 -15.15
C LEU A 289 16.83 13.84 -16.42
N GLU A 290 16.42 14.32 -17.60
CA GLU A 290 16.71 13.65 -18.87
C GLU A 290 18.22 13.54 -19.14
N SER A 291 18.98 14.59 -18.83
CA SER A 291 20.44 14.55 -18.94
C SER A 291 21.05 13.54 -17.97
N THR A 292 20.48 13.40 -16.78
CA THR A 292 20.95 12.45 -15.76
C THR A 292 20.60 11.01 -16.15
N GLN A 293 19.40 10.78 -16.69
CA GLN A 293 18.98 9.50 -17.23
C GLN A 293 19.98 8.98 -18.28
N LYS A 294 20.48 9.86 -19.16
CA LYS A 294 21.53 9.51 -20.14
C LYS A 294 22.82 9.06 -19.48
N LYS A 295 23.25 9.70 -18.38
CA LYS A 295 24.43 9.30 -17.62
C LYS A 295 24.25 7.94 -16.97
N ILE A 296 23.08 7.68 -16.39
CA ILE A 296 22.74 6.38 -15.78
C ILE A 296 22.71 5.28 -16.87
N LYS A 297 22.05 5.52 -18.00
CA LYS A 297 22.04 4.61 -19.17
C LYS A 297 23.46 4.33 -19.68
N ALA A 298 24.35 5.32 -19.65
CA ALA A 298 25.75 5.13 -20.04
C ALA A 298 26.52 4.30 -19.01
N LEU A 299 26.32 4.55 -17.71
CA LEU A 299 26.92 3.80 -16.62
C LEU A 299 26.55 2.31 -16.69
N LEU A 300 25.25 1.99 -16.81
CA LEU A 300 24.73 0.61 -16.88
C LEU A 300 25.34 -0.25 -18.01
N LYS A 301 25.88 0.39 -19.06
CA LYS A 301 26.47 -0.29 -20.23
C LYS A 301 27.97 -0.52 -20.13
N ARG A 302 28.64 0.02 -19.09
CA ARG A 302 30.10 -0.10 -18.94
C ARG A 302 30.48 -1.48 -18.44
N GLU A 303 31.61 -1.99 -18.92
CA GLU A 303 32.20 -3.22 -18.38
C GLU A 303 32.66 -3.00 -16.93
N SER A 304 33.20 -1.82 -16.62
CA SER A 304 33.59 -1.34 -15.29
C SER A 304 32.42 -0.81 -14.45
N PHE A 305 31.18 -1.28 -14.70
CA PHE A 305 29.98 -0.71 -14.09
C PHE A 305 30.06 -0.68 -12.55
N LEU A 306 30.51 -1.77 -11.94
CA LEU A 306 30.56 -1.88 -10.48
C LEU A 306 31.60 -0.92 -9.92
N GLU A 307 32.80 -0.90 -10.49
CA GLU A 307 33.91 -0.05 -10.06
C GLU A 307 33.55 1.43 -10.19
N ASP A 308 32.95 1.82 -11.32
CA ASP A 308 32.48 3.18 -11.54
C ASP A 308 31.37 3.56 -10.54
N THR A 309 30.47 2.62 -10.23
CA THR A 309 29.39 2.85 -9.25
C THR A 309 29.95 2.98 -7.84
N LEU A 310 30.85 2.09 -7.42
CA LEU A 310 31.49 2.17 -6.10
C LEU A 310 32.32 3.44 -5.96
N SER A 311 32.98 3.90 -7.02
CA SER A 311 33.71 5.17 -7.04
C SER A 311 32.81 6.40 -6.85
N LEU A 312 31.53 6.30 -7.22
CA LEU A 312 30.54 7.36 -6.95
C LEU A 312 30.07 7.37 -5.49
N LEU A 313 30.13 6.23 -4.79
CA LEU A 313 29.45 6.03 -3.51
C LEU A 313 30.39 5.98 -2.31
N LEU A 314 31.60 5.44 -2.49
CA LEU A 314 32.57 5.21 -1.42
C LEU A 314 33.46 6.44 -1.19
N LYS A 315 33.84 6.62 0.07
CA LYS A 315 34.75 7.69 0.51
C LYS A 315 36.23 7.37 0.25
N GLU A 316 36.56 6.08 0.24
CA GLU A 316 37.92 5.55 0.23
C GLU A 316 38.15 4.70 -1.03
N SER A 317 39.42 4.49 -1.38
CA SER A 317 39.78 3.54 -2.43
C SER A 317 39.38 2.12 -2.02
N PHE A 318 38.89 1.34 -2.98
CA PHE A 318 38.50 -0.04 -2.77
C PHE A 318 39.31 -0.95 -3.70
N GLU A 319 39.44 -2.21 -3.30
CA GLU A 319 40.06 -3.26 -4.09
C GLU A 319 39.10 -4.45 -4.17
N ILE A 320 38.85 -4.94 -5.38
CA ILE A 320 38.09 -6.17 -5.59
C ILE A 320 39.10 -7.31 -5.67
N GLU A 321 38.97 -8.30 -4.79
CA GLU A 321 39.86 -9.46 -4.80
C GLU A 321 39.73 -10.24 -6.11
N GLU A 322 40.84 -10.77 -6.62
CA GLU A 322 40.79 -11.68 -7.77
C GLU A 322 40.04 -12.96 -7.41
N ALA A 323 39.20 -13.44 -8.32
CA ALA A 323 38.44 -14.66 -8.13
C ALA A 323 39.37 -15.87 -7.98
N SER A 324 39.56 -16.35 -6.74
CA SER A 324 40.21 -17.62 -6.52
C SER A 324 39.26 -18.77 -6.93
N LYS A 325 39.81 -19.77 -7.64
CA LYS A 325 39.03 -20.91 -8.12
C LYS A 325 38.53 -21.72 -6.93
N GLY A 326 37.21 -21.79 -6.79
CA GLY A 326 36.52 -22.70 -5.88
C GLY A 326 35.94 -22.01 -4.66
N TYR A 327 34.93 -21.17 -4.86
CA TYR A 327 34.01 -20.83 -3.79
C TYR A 327 32.79 -21.74 -3.87
N THR A 328 32.62 -22.55 -2.83
CA THR A 328 31.43 -23.35 -2.61
C THR A 328 30.27 -22.43 -2.24
N SER A 329 29.09 -22.74 -2.77
CA SER A 329 27.80 -22.10 -2.47
C SER A 329 27.56 -22.01 -0.96
N PHE A 330 26.65 -21.11 -0.55
CA PHE A 330 26.11 -21.11 0.81
C PHE A 330 25.74 -22.55 1.16
N SER A 331 26.35 -23.11 2.21
CA SER A 331 26.05 -24.47 2.65
C SER A 331 24.72 -24.41 3.38
N PRO A 332 23.62 -24.99 2.87
CA PRO A 332 22.41 -25.02 3.63
C PRO A 332 22.42 -26.34 4.40
N GLN A 333 22.52 -26.24 5.72
CA GLN A 333 21.91 -27.26 6.59
C GLN A 333 20.36 -27.25 6.44
N ILE A 334 19.80 -26.26 5.73
CA ILE A 334 18.37 -26.07 5.49
C ILE A 334 17.92 -26.85 4.27
N GLU A 335 16.91 -27.68 4.45
CA GLU A 335 16.27 -28.40 3.35
C GLU A 335 15.35 -27.42 2.58
N ILE A 336 15.77 -27.02 1.38
CA ILE A 336 15.11 -25.95 0.61
C ILE A 336 13.66 -26.28 0.25
N ASN A 337 13.32 -27.56 0.01
CA ASN A 337 11.95 -27.96 -0.32
C ASN A 337 11.01 -27.76 0.88
N SER A 338 11.49 -28.02 2.10
CA SER A 338 10.79 -27.77 3.35
C SER A 338 10.57 -26.27 3.59
N ALA A 339 11.59 -25.45 3.36
CA ALA A 339 11.47 -24.00 3.45
C ALA A 339 10.43 -23.45 2.43
N ILE A 340 10.48 -23.93 1.19
CA ILE A 340 9.50 -23.58 0.15
C ILE A 340 8.08 -24.05 0.52
N ALA A 341 7.93 -25.24 1.11
CA ALA A 341 6.63 -25.71 1.57
C ALA A 341 6.03 -24.80 2.65
N LYS A 342 6.83 -24.38 3.64
CA LYS A 342 6.40 -23.38 4.64
C LYS A 342 5.99 -22.06 3.98
N LEU A 343 6.77 -21.61 3.00
CA LEU A 343 6.48 -20.36 2.29
C LEU A 343 5.16 -20.43 1.53
N LEU A 344 4.93 -21.54 0.82
CA LEU A 344 3.66 -21.78 0.14
C LEU A 344 2.50 -21.79 1.13
N TYR A 345 2.69 -22.41 2.30
CA TYR A 345 1.70 -22.49 3.36
C TYR A 345 1.35 -21.11 3.93
N GLU A 346 2.33 -20.27 4.23
CA GLU A 346 2.12 -18.90 4.73
C GLU A 346 1.41 -17.99 3.71
N ASN A 347 1.64 -18.23 2.42
CA ASN A 347 1.00 -17.48 1.34
C ASN A 347 -0.43 -17.96 1.02
N ILE A 348 -0.96 -18.97 1.72
CA ILE A 348 -2.36 -19.37 1.57
C ILE A 348 -3.23 -18.28 2.21
N PRO A 349 -4.13 -17.60 1.46
CA PRO A 349 -4.85 -16.43 1.96
C PRO A 349 -5.81 -16.70 3.12
N ASP A 350 -6.18 -17.95 3.38
CA ASP A 350 -7.12 -18.36 4.43
C ASP A 350 -6.53 -19.52 5.25
N SER A 351 -6.40 -19.30 6.56
CA SER A 351 -5.85 -20.26 7.52
C SER A 351 -6.83 -21.38 7.91
N LYS A 352 -8.07 -21.36 7.39
CA LYS A 352 -9.02 -22.46 7.59
C LYS A 352 -8.49 -23.74 6.98
N LYS A 353 -8.66 -24.83 7.74
CA LYS A 353 -8.22 -26.18 7.36
C LYS A 353 -8.73 -26.61 5.98
N GLU A 354 -9.97 -26.29 5.63
CA GLU A 354 -10.57 -26.61 4.33
C GLU A 354 -9.90 -25.85 3.17
N CYS A 355 -9.55 -24.58 3.37
CA CYS A 355 -8.84 -23.75 2.39
C CYS A 355 -7.41 -24.27 2.15
N ILE A 356 -6.70 -24.59 3.23
CA ILE A 356 -5.37 -25.21 3.17
C ILE A 356 -5.44 -26.56 2.45
N SER A 357 -6.45 -27.39 2.78
CA SER A 357 -6.63 -28.70 2.15
C SER A 357 -6.92 -28.56 0.66
N ALA A 358 -7.75 -27.60 0.25
CA ALA A 358 -8.04 -27.32 -1.15
C ALA A 358 -6.77 -26.89 -1.91
N PHE A 359 -5.99 -25.96 -1.36
CA PHE A 359 -4.71 -25.57 -1.95
C PHE A 359 -3.76 -26.77 -2.11
N ILE A 360 -3.57 -27.57 -1.05
CA ILE A 360 -2.71 -28.76 -1.08
C ILE A 360 -3.22 -29.79 -2.08
N ASN A 361 -4.54 -30.02 -2.16
CA ASN A 361 -5.14 -30.94 -3.13
C ASN A 361 -4.85 -30.50 -4.56
N GLY A 362 -4.97 -29.20 -4.85
CA GLY A 362 -4.59 -28.63 -6.14
C GLY A 362 -3.11 -28.75 -6.44
N PHE A 363 -2.25 -28.57 -5.42
CA PHE A 363 -0.81 -28.79 -5.54
C PHE A 363 -0.44 -30.27 -5.77
N VAL A 364 -1.19 -31.21 -5.21
CA VAL A 364 -0.96 -32.65 -5.39
C VAL A 364 -1.52 -33.16 -6.73
N GLY A 365 -2.69 -32.64 -7.12
CA GLY A 365 -3.47 -33.14 -8.24
C GLY A 365 -2.88 -32.73 -9.60
N VAL A 366 -2.32 -33.70 -10.33
CA VAL A 366 -2.10 -33.54 -11.76
C VAL A 366 -3.46 -33.71 -12.45
N ASN A 367 -4.10 -32.60 -12.83
CA ASN A 367 -5.14 -32.65 -13.85
C ASN A 367 -4.81 -31.67 -14.97
N GLU A 368 -4.37 -32.25 -16.09
CA GLU A 368 -4.53 -31.67 -17.41
C GLU A 368 -6.01 -31.22 -17.54
N THR A 369 -6.25 -29.94 -17.83
CA THR A 369 -7.57 -29.33 -18.12
C THR A 369 -8.46 -28.84 -16.97
N THR A 370 -7.91 -28.46 -15.81
CA THR A 370 -8.60 -27.39 -15.06
C THR A 370 -8.45 -26.10 -15.89
N LYS A 371 -9.39 -25.88 -16.83
CA LYS A 371 -9.62 -24.55 -17.39
C LYS A 371 -9.64 -23.62 -16.19
N LEU A 372 -8.68 -22.71 -16.10
CA LEU A 372 -8.70 -21.59 -15.17
C LEU A 372 -10.08 -20.97 -15.32
N ARG A 373 -11.00 -21.35 -14.44
CA ARG A 373 -12.29 -20.69 -14.38
C ARG A 373 -11.95 -19.42 -13.65
N GLU A 374 -11.88 -18.33 -14.40
CA GLU A 374 -11.94 -16.98 -13.86
C GLU A 374 -13.26 -16.89 -13.10
N PHE A 375 -13.24 -17.28 -11.84
CA PHE A 375 -14.34 -17.06 -10.94
C PHE A 375 -14.10 -15.71 -10.24
N PRO A 376 -15.11 -14.84 -10.16
CA PRO A 376 -14.98 -13.55 -9.49
C PRO A 376 -14.71 -13.67 -7.97
N ILE A 377 -14.80 -14.87 -7.40
CA ILE A 377 -14.61 -15.16 -5.97
C ILE A 377 -13.21 -15.74 -5.70
N SER A 378 -12.17 -14.99 -6.06
CA SER A 378 -10.78 -15.45 -5.85
C SER A 378 -10.22 -15.11 -4.47
N SER A 379 -10.81 -14.14 -3.76
CA SER A 379 -10.26 -13.63 -2.50
C SER A 379 -11.07 -14.06 -1.28
N HIS A 380 -10.38 -14.54 -0.24
CA HIS A 380 -10.99 -14.88 1.06
C HIS A 380 -11.78 -13.69 1.65
N ARG A 381 -11.33 -12.45 1.36
CA ARG A 381 -11.98 -11.22 1.81
C ARG A 381 -13.40 -11.12 1.29
N VAL A 382 -13.67 -11.65 0.10
CA VAL A 382 -15.01 -11.67 -0.48
C VAL A 382 -15.94 -12.54 0.36
N LEU A 383 -15.48 -13.72 0.80
CA LEU A 383 -16.25 -14.58 1.70
C LEU A 383 -16.51 -13.90 3.06
N GLU A 384 -15.50 -13.22 3.61
CA GLU A 384 -15.68 -12.45 4.84
C GLU A 384 -16.69 -11.31 4.69
N GLU A 385 -16.63 -10.56 3.59
CA GLU A 385 -17.56 -9.48 3.30
C GLU A 385 -18.99 -10.00 3.07
N LEU A 386 -19.15 -11.17 2.42
CA LEU A 386 -20.45 -11.84 2.28
C LEU A 386 -20.99 -12.31 3.63
N GLN A 387 -20.14 -12.84 4.49
CA GLN A 387 -20.53 -13.27 5.84
C GLN A 387 -20.91 -12.07 6.72
N LYS A 388 -20.20 -10.94 6.61
CA LYS A 388 -20.57 -9.67 7.24
C LYS A 388 -21.89 -9.14 6.70
N ALA A 389 -22.07 -9.13 5.36
CA ALA A 389 -23.31 -8.70 4.72
C ALA A 389 -24.50 -9.52 5.23
N LYS A 390 -24.35 -10.84 5.34
CA LYS A 390 -25.35 -11.73 5.95
C LYS A 390 -25.68 -11.32 7.39
N SER A 391 -24.66 -11.13 8.24
CA SER A 391 -24.89 -10.73 9.64
C SER A 391 -25.59 -9.38 9.74
N ASN A 392 -25.17 -8.41 8.92
CA ASN A 392 -25.77 -7.08 8.87
C ASN A 392 -27.24 -7.14 8.41
N LEU A 393 -27.56 -7.98 7.41
CA LEU A 393 -28.94 -8.19 6.96
C LEU A 393 -29.82 -8.87 8.01
N GLU A 394 -29.29 -9.86 8.73
CA GLU A 394 -29.99 -10.51 9.85
C GLU A 394 -30.27 -9.50 10.98
N GLN A 395 -29.28 -8.67 11.34
CA GLN A 395 -29.44 -7.60 12.33
C GLN A 395 -30.44 -6.54 11.87
N ALA A 396 -30.37 -6.10 10.61
CA ALA A 396 -31.31 -5.15 10.04
C ALA A 396 -32.75 -5.71 10.06
N SER A 397 -32.93 -6.97 9.65
CA SER A 397 -34.25 -7.62 9.65
C SER A 397 -34.84 -7.69 11.06
N LEU A 398 -34.03 -8.08 12.06
CA LEU A 398 -34.45 -8.10 13.46
C LEU A 398 -34.81 -6.70 13.97
N PHE A 399 -33.98 -5.71 13.67
CA PHE A 399 -34.20 -4.33 14.08
C PHE A 399 -35.51 -3.77 13.49
N PHE A 400 -35.77 -3.98 12.19
CA PHE A 400 -37.00 -3.51 11.55
C PHE A 400 -38.25 -4.24 12.02
N HIS A 401 -38.13 -5.50 12.45
CA HIS A 401 -39.22 -6.17 13.17
C HIS A 401 -39.52 -5.47 14.50
N GLN A 402 -38.51 -5.04 15.25
CA GLN A 402 -38.71 -4.30 16.51
C GLN A 402 -39.31 -2.90 16.25
N LEU A 403 -38.89 -2.20 15.19
CA LEU A 403 -39.46 -0.89 14.83
C LEU A 403 -40.96 -0.96 14.55
N LYS A 404 -41.42 -2.06 13.94
CA LYS A 404 -42.84 -2.30 13.65
C LYS A 404 -43.72 -2.29 14.91
N GLU A 405 -43.16 -2.66 16.05
CA GLU A 405 -43.87 -2.73 17.34
C GLU A 405 -43.84 -1.38 18.09
N SER A 406 -43.10 -0.39 17.59
CA SER A 406 -42.97 0.91 18.24
C SER A 406 -44.16 1.84 17.97
N PRO A 407 -44.86 2.34 19.00
CA PRO A 407 -46.01 3.24 18.81
C PRO A 407 -45.61 4.67 18.42
N THR A 408 -44.32 5.02 18.54
CA THR A 408 -43.81 6.37 18.25
C THR A 408 -43.28 6.54 16.83
N LEU A 409 -43.20 5.44 16.07
CA LEU A 409 -42.70 5.43 14.70
C LEU A 409 -43.85 5.30 13.71
N THR A 410 -43.77 6.07 12.64
CA THR A 410 -44.73 6.01 11.53
C THR A 410 -44.10 5.21 10.39
N PRO A 411 -44.77 4.17 9.85
CA PRO A 411 -44.32 3.49 8.66
C PRO A 411 -44.55 4.38 7.43
N ALA A 412 -43.49 4.65 6.67
CA ALA A 412 -43.62 5.18 5.31
C ALA A 412 -43.63 4.05 4.27
N MET A 413 -43.03 2.90 4.60
CA MET A 413 -43.16 1.64 3.87
C MET A 413 -43.07 0.50 4.85
N ASP A 414 -44.11 -0.34 4.91
CA ASP A 414 -44.18 -1.45 5.86
C ASP A 414 -42.91 -2.31 5.83
N SER A 415 -42.37 -2.57 7.01
CA SER A 415 -41.16 -3.38 7.26
C SER A 415 -39.84 -2.83 6.69
N HIS A 416 -39.83 -1.69 6.00
CA HIS A 416 -38.63 -1.22 5.29
C HIS A 416 -38.27 0.24 5.54
N LEU A 417 -39.24 1.11 5.83
CA LEU A 417 -39.01 2.54 6.05
C LEU A 417 -39.90 3.05 7.18
N TYR A 418 -39.25 3.52 8.25
CA TYR A 418 -39.91 4.12 9.40
C TYR A 418 -39.34 5.51 9.65
N PHE A 419 -40.16 6.39 10.21
CA PHE A 419 -39.71 7.70 10.67
C PHE A 419 -40.36 8.15 11.97
N SER A 420 -39.70 9.09 12.65
CA SER A 420 -40.29 9.92 13.69
C SER A 420 -40.06 11.40 13.38
N ILE A 421 -41.06 12.21 13.74
CA ILE A 421 -40.96 13.68 13.68
C ILE A 421 -40.32 14.13 14.98
N LEU A 422 -39.12 14.70 14.88
CA LEU A 422 -38.39 15.24 16.03
C LEU A 422 -38.84 16.67 16.34
N ASN A 423 -39.07 17.48 15.29
CA ASN A 423 -39.62 18.83 15.39
C ASN A 423 -40.62 19.06 14.26
N GLU A 424 -41.79 19.60 14.58
CA GLU A 424 -42.84 19.92 13.60
C GLU A 424 -42.49 21.16 12.76
N GLY A 425 -42.70 21.06 11.44
CA GLY A 425 -42.56 22.19 10.52
C GLY A 425 -43.87 22.96 10.30
N LYS A 426 -43.81 24.00 9.48
CA LYS A 426 -44.95 24.84 9.11
C LYS A 426 -45.07 25.03 7.60
N GLY A 427 -46.28 25.37 7.16
CA GLY A 427 -46.56 25.68 5.76
C GLY A 427 -46.88 24.45 4.91
N PRO A 428 -46.70 24.54 3.57
CA PRO A 428 -47.07 23.47 2.65
C PRO A 428 -46.17 22.25 2.84
N ALA A 429 -46.79 21.07 2.68
CA ALA A 429 -46.10 19.79 2.78
C ALA A 429 -45.33 19.49 1.47
N LEU A 430 -44.15 18.89 1.61
CA LEU A 430 -43.32 18.42 0.50
C LEU A 430 -44.02 17.29 -0.25
N GLN A 431 -44.12 17.43 -1.57
CA GLN A 431 -44.80 16.47 -2.45
C GLN A 431 -44.03 16.28 -3.75
N GLY A 432 -43.85 15.01 -4.13
CA GLY A 432 -43.16 14.60 -5.34
C GLY A 432 -41.66 14.84 -5.29
N ASP A 433 -41.04 14.75 -6.47
CA ASP A 433 -39.66 15.09 -6.73
C ASP A 433 -39.53 16.61 -6.88
N ARG A 434 -38.81 17.23 -5.94
CA ARG A 434 -38.57 18.68 -5.88
C ARG A 434 -37.13 18.96 -5.51
N GLU A 435 -36.65 20.12 -5.91
CA GLU A 435 -35.43 20.65 -5.35
C GLU A 435 -35.72 21.22 -3.95
N VAL A 436 -34.85 20.92 -2.99
CA VAL A 436 -34.99 21.30 -1.58
C VAL A 436 -33.67 21.84 -1.03
N LEU A 437 -33.77 22.64 0.03
CA LEU A 437 -32.66 23.02 0.89
C LEU A 437 -32.79 22.28 2.21
N LEU A 438 -31.76 21.55 2.63
CA LEU A 438 -31.83 20.72 3.84
C LEU A 438 -30.50 20.65 4.60
N ASP A 439 -30.59 20.30 5.88
CA ASP A 439 -29.47 19.74 6.65
C ASP A 439 -29.67 18.24 6.80
N PHE A 440 -28.60 17.46 6.80
CA PHE A 440 -28.67 16.03 7.06
C PHE A 440 -27.46 15.50 7.82
N GLU A 441 -27.68 14.43 8.57
CA GLU A 441 -26.65 13.59 9.20
C GLU A 441 -27.05 12.12 9.02
N ILE A 442 -26.12 11.28 8.57
CA ILE A 442 -26.41 9.89 8.24
C ILE A 442 -25.45 9.00 9.00
N PHE A 443 -26.00 7.99 9.66
CA PHE A 443 -25.27 7.12 10.56
C PHE A 443 -25.46 5.65 10.17
N ASP A 444 -24.42 4.87 10.43
CA ASP A 444 -24.50 3.41 10.41
C ASP A 444 -25.12 2.87 11.72
N PRO A 445 -25.35 1.53 11.83
CA PRO A 445 -25.90 0.93 13.03
C PRO A 445 -25.06 1.12 14.31
N SER A 446 -23.77 1.47 14.18
CA SER A 446 -22.86 1.75 15.29
C SER A 446 -22.84 3.23 15.70
N GLU A 447 -23.73 4.05 15.12
CA GLU A 447 -23.80 5.50 15.28
C GLU A 447 -22.59 6.26 14.73
N LYS A 448 -21.77 5.62 13.89
CA LYS A 448 -20.71 6.32 13.17
C LYS A 448 -21.33 7.17 12.07
N CYS A 449 -21.00 8.46 12.05
CA CYS A 449 -21.43 9.37 11.00
C CYS A 449 -20.76 8.98 9.67
N LEU A 450 -21.58 8.60 8.69
CA LEU A 450 -21.17 8.24 7.33
C LEU A 450 -21.15 9.46 6.42
N ASN A 451 -22.02 10.44 6.64
CA ASN A 451 -22.02 11.71 5.90
C ASN A 451 -22.87 12.77 6.62
N SER A 452 -22.57 14.04 6.37
CA SER A 452 -23.38 15.17 6.85
C SER A 452 -23.34 16.34 5.86
N GLY A 453 -24.41 17.13 5.85
CA GLY A 453 -24.49 18.32 5.01
C GLY A 453 -25.30 19.40 5.70
N ILE A 454 -24.91 20.65 5.48
CA ILE A 454 -25.52 21.84 6.07
C ILE A 454 -25.91 22.77 4.93
N HIS A 455 -27.18 23.20 4.90
CA HIS A 455 -27.78 24.01 3.85
C HIS A 455 -27.51 23.44 2.45
N THR A 456 -27.59 22.11 2.32
CA THR A 456 -27.36 21.41 1.06
C THR A 456 -28.58 21.57 0.17
N ARG A 457 -28.35 22.06 -1.05
CA ARG A 457 -29.37 22.17 -2.09
C ARG A 457 -29.32 20.92 -2.98
N ILE A 458 -30.42 20.17 -3.05
CA ILE A 458 -30.47 18.87 -3.72
C ILE A 458 -31.84 18.62 -4.34
N GLN A 459 -31.86 17.95 -5.49
CA GLN A 459 -33.08 17.41 -6.09
C GLN A 459 -33.41 16.07 -5.42
N LEU A 460 -34.64 15.88 -4.94
CA LEU A 460 -35.02 14.63 -4.25
C LEU A 460 -34.80 13.37 -5.11
N GLY A 461 -34.98 13.46 -6.42
CA GLY A 461 -34.72 12.37 -7.37
C GLY A 461 -33.25 11.94 -7.46
N ASP A 462 -32.31 12.81 -7.03
CA ASP A 462 -30.88 12.51 -6.94
C ASP A 462 -30.51 11.90 -5.59
N MET A 463 -31.44 11.86 -4.64
CA MET A 463 -31.27 11.18 -3.36
C MET A 463 -31.61 9.69 -3.46
N LEU A 464 -31.12 8.92 -2.49
CA LEU A 464 -31.55 7.57 -2.23
C LEU A 464 -33.08 7.56 -2.11
N PRO A 465 -33.80 6.73 -2.92
CA PRO A 465 -35.26 6.79 -2.99
C PRO A 465 -35.95 6.71 -1.62
N ALA A 466 -35.44 5.88 -0.71
CA ALA A 466 -35.98 5.78 0.64
C ALA A 466 -35.92 7.09 1.44
N ILE A 467 -34.89 7.92 1.27
CA ILE A 467 -34.81 9.23 1.93
C ILE A 467 -35.84 10.17 1.31
N ALA A 468 -35.90 10.25 -0.03
CA ALA A 468 -36.86 11.08 -0.73
C ALA A 468 -38.32 10.75 -0.38
N HIS A 469 -38.64 9.46 -0.26
CA HIS A 469 -39.94 8.95 0.21
C HIS A 469 -40.17 9.23 1.70
N GLY A 470 -39.17 9.01 2.56
CA GLY A 470 -39.26 9.31 4.00
C GLY A 470 -39.42 10.80 4.31
N MET A 471 -39.02 11.67 3.39
CA MET A 471 -39.22 13.11 3.46
C MET A 471 -40.58 13.58 2.94
N GLN A 472 -41.37 12.73 2.25
CA GLN A 472 -42.68 13.14 1.75
C GLN A 472 -43.58 13.60 2.91
N ASN A 473 -44.40 14.62 2.64
CA ASN A 473 -45.21 15.32 3.62
C ASN A 473 -44.45 16.14 4.67
N MET A 474 -43.12 16.25 4.63
CA MET A 474 -42.37 17.17 5.50
C MET A 474 -42.79 18.61 5.24
N LYS A 475 -42.87 19.42 6.29
CA LYS A 475 -43.08 20.87 6.20
C LYS A 475 -41.77 21.63 6.39
N ILE A 476 -41.73 22.88 5.96
CA ILE A 476 -40.55 23.74 6.14
C ILE A 476 -40.29 23.94 7.65
N GLY A 477 -39.04 23.75 8.08
CA GLY A 477 -38.59 23.75 9.46
C GLY A 477 -38.73 22.41 10.19
N GLU A 478 -39.30 21.39 9.55
CA GLU A 478 -39.47 20.07 10.16
C GLU A 478 -38.14 19.32 10.26
N LYS A 479 -37.93 18.62 11.38
CA LYS A 479 -36.79 17.71 11.58
C LYS A 479 -37.31 16.28 11.76
N ARG A 480 -36.79 15.34 10.97
CA ARG A 480 -37.14 13.92 11.02
C ARG A 480 -35.94 13.04 11.32
N LEU A 481 -36.22 11.90 11.95
CA LEU A 481 -35.35 10.74 12.02
C LEU A 481 -35.94 9.63 11.16
N LEU A 482 -35.19 9.13 10.19
CA LEU A 482 -35.56 8.03 9.30
C LEU A 482 -34.72 6.79 9.63
N PHE A 483 -35.35 5.61 9.53
CA PHE A 483 -34.69 4.31 9.57
C PHE A 483 -34.93 3.62 8.23
N ILE A 484 -33.85 3.30 7.51
CA ILE A 484 -33.91 2.78 6.14
C ILE A 484 -33.33 1.37 6.07
N HIS A 485 -34.16 0.41 5.68
CA HIS A 485 -33.75 -0.98 5.51
C HIS A 485 -32.82 -1.13 4.29
N PRO A 486 -31.78 -1.99 4.34
CA PRO A 486 -30.82 -2.16 3.24
C PRO A 486 -31.46 -2.47 1.89
N ALA A 487 -32.60 -3.18 1.87
CA ALA A 487 -33.35 -3.52 0.66
C ALA A 487 -33.87 -2.30 -0.14
N ILE A 488 -34.06 -1.16 0.52
CA ILE A 488 -34.42 0.12 -0.12
C ILE A 488 -33.33 1.18 0.08
N GLY A 489 -32.15 0.75 0.54
CA GLY A 489 -30.98 1.57 0.82
C GLY A 489 -29.85 1.29 -0.17
N TYR A 490 -28.63 1.17 0.35
CA TYR A 490 -27.45 0.82 -0.45
C TYR A 490 -27.28 -0.69 -0.69
N GLY A 491 -28.10 -1.52 -0.03
CA GLY A 491 -28.09 -2.97 -0.17
C GLY A 491 -26.70 -3.58 0.02
N ILE A 492 -26.33 -4.48 -0.90
CA ILE A 492 -25.05 -5.20 -0.95
C ILE A 492 -24.18 -4.80 -2.14
N HIS A 493 -24.76 -4.10 -3.12
CA HIS A 493 -24.08 -3.59 -4.31
C HIS A 493 -23.52 -2.20 -4.01
N THR A 494 -22.66 -2.13 -3.00
CA THR A 494 -22.11 -0.87 -2.50
C THR A 494 -20.66 -1.03 -2.10
N LEU A 495 -19.93 0.08 -2.18
CA LEU A 495 -18.58 0.22 -1.66
C LEU A 495 -18.57 0.59 -0.16
N LEU A 496 -19.73 0.96 0.39
CA LEU A 496 -19.95 0.99 1.83
C LEU A 496 -19.95 -0.43 2.39
N GLU A 497 -20.00 -0.54 3.71
CA GLU A 497 -20.20 -1.85 4.31
C GLU A 497 -21.60 -2.41 3.96
N LYS A 498 -21.59 -3.66 3.50
CA LYS A 498 -22.71 -4.30 2.82
C LYS A 498 -23.81 -4.69 3.81
N GLY A 499 -25.06 -4.57 3.38
CA GLY A 499 -26.23 -5.09 4.10
C GLY A 499 -26.59 -4.33 5.39
N MET A 500 -26.01 -3.16 5.65
CA MET A 500 -26.35 -2.35 6.82
C MET A 500 -27.63 -1.53 6.60
N TYR A 501 -28.39 -1.29 7.67
CA TYR A 501 -29.44 -0.27 7.67
C TYR A 501 -28.85 1.11 7.94
N LEU A 502 -29.58 2.16 7.56
CA LEU A 502 -29.16 3.54 7.80
C LEU A 502 -30.09 4.26 8.76
N LYS A 503 -29.52 5.15 9.58
CA LYS A 503 -30.23 6.12 10.41
C LYS A 503 -29.97 7.51 9.84
N VAL A 504 -31.01 8.22 9.46
CA VAL A 504 -30.90 9.53 8.79
C VAL A 504 -31.62 10.60 9.59
N VAL A 505 -30.90 11.63 10.02
CA VAL A 505 -31.50 12.85 10.56
C VAL A 505 -31.57 13.87 9.44
N VAL A 506 -32.73 14.43 9.17
CA VAL A 506 -32.91 15.44 8.12
C VAL A 506 -33.75 16.61 8.61
N THR A 507 -33.34 17.82 8.25
CA THR A 507 -34.06 19.07 8.53
C THR A 507 -34.38 19.77 7.22
N LEU A 508 -35.66 20.03 6.93
CA LEU A 508 -36.08 20.67 5.69
C LEU A 508 -36.15 22.20 5.87
N HIS A 509 -35.32 22.95 5.15
CA HIS A 509 -35.27 24.41 5.25
C HIS A 509 -36.07 25.14 4.17
N HIS A 510 -36.12 24.60 2.96
CA HIS A 510 -36.82 25.25 1.85
C HIS A 510 -37.28 24.24 0.79
N ILE A 511 -38.37 24.57 0.08
CA ILE A 511 -38.89 23.81 -1.06
C ILE A 511 -38.91 24.73 -2.29
N TYR A 512 -38.21 24.37 -3.35
CA TYR A 512 -38.16 25.16 -4.58
C TYR A 512 -39.27 24.75 -5.58
N GLN A 513 -39.47 25.56 -6.61
CA GLN A 513 -40.53 25.36 -7.62
C GLN A 513 -40.08 24.33 -8.66
N ASN A 514 -40.78 23.19 -8.71
CA ASN A 514 -40.94 22.22 -9.81
C ASN A 514 -41.51 20.94 -9.18
N GLN A 515 -42.38 20.21 -9.89
CA GLN A 515 -42.93 18.96 -9.37
C GLN A 515 -42.95 17.90 -10.46
N LYS A 516 -42.22 16.82 -10.21
CA LYS A 516 -42.37 15.55 -10.92
C LYS A 516 -42.81 14.48 -9.91
N PRO A 517 -43.45 13.38 -10.33
CA PRO A 517 -43.67 12.26 -9.42
C PRO A 517 -42.32 11.64 -9.02
N LEU A 518 -42.18 11.21 -7.77
CA LEU A 518 -41.04 10.37 -7.38
C LEU A 518 -41.18 8.99 -8.05
N PRO A 519 -40.06 8.33 -8.40
CA PRO A 519 -40.09 6.94 -8.79
C PRO A 519 -40.64 6.06 -7.65
N PRO A 520 -41.30 4.94 -7.94
CA PRO A 520 -41.80 4.03 -6.92
C PRO A 520 -40.65 3.48 -6.06
N LEU A 521 -40.94 3.23 -4.79
CA LEU A 521 -40.00 2.60 -3.87
C LEU A 521 -40.15 1.08 -3.96
N GLU A 522 -39.17 0.41 -4.55
CA GLU A 522 -39.17 -1.04 -4.75
C GLU A 522 -38.03 -1.68 -3.95
N PRO A 523 -38.31 -2.58 -3.01
CA PRO A 523 -37.29 -3.30 -2.27
C PRO A 523 -36.57 -4.29 -3.19
N VAL A 524 -35.24 -4.27 -3.11
CA VAL A 524 -34.39 -5.28 -3.76
C VAL A 524 -34.45 -6.57 -2.94
N ASP A 525 -34.58 -7.71 -3.63
CA ASP A 525 -34.50 -9.02 -2.98
C ASP A 525 -33.05 -9.32 -2.58
N LEU A 526 -32.79 -9.29 -1.26
CA LEU A 526 -31.50 -9.62 -0.66
C LEU A 526 -31.51 -11.01 0.01
N SER A 527 -32.59 -11.79 -0.15
CA SER A 527 -32.77 -13.08 0.52
C SER A 527 -31.74 -14.12 0.07
N PHE A 528 -31.21 -14.01 -1.15
CA PHE A 528 -30.19 -14.92 -1.66
C PHE A 528 -28.88 -14.88 -0.86
N ILE A 529 -28.56 -13.76 -0.20
CA ILE A 529 -27.40 -13.67 0.71
C ILE A 529 -27.63 -14.52 1.97
N LEU A 530 -28.89 -14.67 2.39
CA LEU A 530 -29.26 -15.52 3.52
C LEU A 530 -29.37 -17.00 3.13
N ASP A 531 -29.45 -17.32 1.82
CA ASP A 531 -29.57 -18.68 1.33
C ASP A 531 -28.29 -19.50 1.60
N LYS A 532 -28.45 -20.58 2.37
CA LYS A 532 -27.37 -21.53 2.66
C LYS A 532 -26.77 -22.14 1.40
N LYS A 533 -27.56 -22.34 0.33
CA LYS A 533 -27.05 -22.88 -0.95
C LYS A 533 -26.12 -21.89 -1.64
N PHE A 534 -26.48 -20.60 -1.66
CA PHE A 534 -25.64 -19.55 -2.22
C PHE A 534 -24.32 -19.43 -1.44
N GLN A 535 -24.39 -19.39 -0.11
CA GLN A 535 -23.21 -19.35 0.76
C GLN A 535 -22.29 -20.56 0.54
N LYS A 536 -22.88 -21.76 0.42
CA LYS A 536 -22.14 -22.99 0.11
C LYS A 536 -21.48 -22.92 -1.26
N ALA A 537 -22.18 -22.44 -2.28
CA ALA A 537 -21.63 -22.29 -3.63
C ALA A 537 -20.46 -21.28 -3.68
N CYS A 538 -20.54 -20.19 -2.93
CA CYS A 538 -19.45 -19.22 -2.81
C CYS A 538 -18.20 -19.86 -2.18
N LEU A 539 -18.37 -20.61 -1.10
CA LEU A 539 -17.28 -21.35 -0.46
C LEU A 539 -16.69 -22.40 -1.41
N GLU A 540 -17.52 -23.22 -2.06
CA GLU A 540 -17.07 -24.21 -3.05
C GLU A 540 -16.28 -23.56 -4.20
N SER A 541 -16.73 -22.41 -4.70
CA SER A 541 -16.03 -21.63 -5.72
C SER A 541 -14.66 -21.12 -5.23
N HIS A 542 -14.58 -20.66 -3.99
CA HIS A 542 -13.32 -20.21 -3.40
C HIS A 542 -12.34 -21.37 -3.23
N LEU A 543 -12.80 -22.51 -2.71
CA LEU A 543 -11.99 -23.72 -2.58
C LEU A 543 -11.46 -24.20 -3.93
N CYS A 544 -12.28 -24.19 -4.99
CA CYS A 544 -11.84 -24.51 -6.35
C CYS A 544 -10.78 -23.52 -6.89
N THR A 545 -10.87 -22.24 -6.50
CA THR A 545 -9.86 -21.24 -6.85
C THR A 545 -8.54 -21.51 -6.13
N LEU A 546 -8.57 -21.90 -4.86
CA LEU A 546 -7.38 -22.30 -4.11
C LEU A 546 -6.75 -23.58 -4.68
N GLU A 547 -7.54 -24.55 -5.11
CA GLU A 547 -7.04 -25.72 -5.86
C GLU A 547 -6.32 -25.29 -7.15
N SER A 548 -6.93 -24.39 -7.93
CA SER A 548 -6.33 -23.86 -9.16
C SER A 548 -5.02 -23.11 -8.88
N LEU A 549 -4.98 -22.32 -7.81
CA LEU A 549 -3.77 -21.64 -7.36
C LEU A 549 -2.69 -22.65 -6.96
N GLY A 550 -3.02 -23.68 -6.18
CA GLY A 550 -2.09 -24.75 -5.81
C GLY A 550 -1.48 -25.43 -7.04
N ALA A 551 -2.30 -25.74 -8.04
CA ALA A 551 -1.84 -26.32 -9.31
C ALA A 551 -0.90 -25.37 -10.07
N GLN A 552 -1.22 -24.08 -10.14
CA GLN A 552 -0.37 -23.06 -10.77
C GLN A 552 0.99 -22.93 -10.09
N LYS A 553 1.02 -22.95 -8.75
CA LYS A 553 2.25 -22.87 -7.95
C LYS A 553 3.12 -24.10 -8.16
N ARG A 554 2.51 -25.29 -8.22
CA ARG A 554 3.21 -26.52 -8.62
C ARG A 554 3.82 -26.41 -10.01
N TRP A 555 3.05 -26.04 -11.01
CA TRP A 555 3.53 -25.92 -12.40
C TRP A 555 4.72 -24.95 -12.51
N SER A 556 4.63 -23.81 -11.80
CA SER A 556 5.73 -22.84 -11.73
C SER A 556 6.98 -23.46 -11.10
N LEU A 557 6.82 -24.26 -10.04
CA LEU A 557 7.92 -24.93 -9.34
C LEU A 557 8.57 -26.06 -10.15
N GLU A 558 7.79 -26.79 -10.94
CA GLU A 558 8.30 -27.83 -11.84
C GLU A 558 9.21 -27.25 -12.92
N SER A 559 9.07 -25.95 -13.24
CA SER A 559 9.98 -25.26 -14.17
C SER A 559 11.38 -25.00 -13.57
N PHE A 560 11.57 -25.18 -12.26
CA PHE A 560 12.83 -24.93 -11.59
C PHE A 560 13.59 -26.24 -11.29
N GLY A 561 14.61 -26.54 -12.09
CA GLY A 561 15.26 -27.87 -12.11
C GLY A 561 15.96 -28.36 -10.84
N GLN A 562 16.11 -27.53 -9.80
CA GLN A 562 16.70 -27.93 -8.51
C GLN A 562 15.65 -28.26 -7.43
N ILE A 563 14.38 -27.93 -7.67
CA ILE A 563 13.28 -28.14 -6.72
C ILE A 563 12.67 -29.54 -6.94
N GLN A 564 12.43 -30.25 -5.84
CA GLN A 564 11.79 -31.57 -5.84
C GLN A 564 10.36 -31.39 -5.37
N VAL A 565 9.43 -31.23 -6.31
CA VAL A 565 8.02 -30.93 -6.03
C VAL A 565 7.37 -32.02 -5.17
N GLU A 566 7.80 -33.28 -5.30
CA GLU A 566 7.33 -34.38 -4.47
C GLU A 566 7.74 -34.21 -2.99
N LYS A 567 8.92 -33.65 -2.73
CA LYS A 567 9.35 -33.33 -1.36
C LYS A 567 8.61 -32.14 -0.79
N ILE A 568 8.35 -31.12 -1.60
CA ILE A 568 7.52 -29.97 -1.20
C ILE A 568 6.12 -30.47 -0.82
N GLN A 569 5.53 -31.34 -1.64
CA GLN A 569 4.23 -31.94 -1.38
C GLN A 569 4.20 -32.70 -0.05
N GLN A 570 5.23 -33.50 0.24
CA GLN A 570 5.34 -34.21 1.53
C GLN A 570 5.47 -33.22 2.69
N ALA A 571 6.31 -32.18 2.53
CA ALA A 571 6.53 -31.17 3.55
C ALA A 571 5.29 -30.31 3.81
N LEU A 572 4.52 -29.94 2.78
CA LEU A 572 3.29 -29.14 2.89
C LEU A 572 2.27 -29.75 3.85
N ASN A 573 2.12 -31.08 3.82
CA ASN A 573 1.22 -31.81 4.71
C ASN A 573 1.71 -31.87 6.17
N LEU A 574 2.99 -31.57 6.40
CA LEU A 574 3.66 -31.63 7.69
C LEU A 574 3.92 -30.24 8.29
N VAL A 575 3.61 -29.16 7.57
CA VAL A 575 3.77 -27.80 8.09
C VAL A 575 2.86 -27.60 9.29
N ASP A 576 3.45 -27.24 10.42
CA ASP A 576 2.71 -26.80 11.60
C ASP A 576 2.03 -25.45 11.28
N PRO A 577 0.71 -25.31 11.44
CA PRO A 577 0.00 -24.05 11.19
C PRO A 577 0.54 -22.84 11.97
N SER A 578 1.25 -23.08 13.07
CA SER A 578 1.90 -22.04 13.89
C SER A 578 3.36 -21.77 13.52
N SER A 579 3.96 -22.61 12.68
CA SER A 579 5.33 -22.42 12.21
C SER A 579 5.38 -21.26 11.23
N GLN A 580 6.29 -20.33 11.50
CA GLN A 580 6.68 -19.29 10.56
C GLN A 580 8.00 -19.65 9.87
N LEU A 581 8.29 -19.03 8.74
CA LEU A 581 9.60 -19.03 8.14
C LEU A 581 10.61 -18.39 9.09
N SER A 582 11.68 -19.12 9.40
CA SER A 582 12.83 -18.55 10.07
C SER A 582 13.62 -17.64 9.11
N TYR A 583 14.40 -16.72 9.67
CA TYR A 583 15.30 -15.86 8.88
C TYR A 583 16.22 -16.69 7.97
N ASP A 584 16.80 -17.76 8.50
CA ASP A 584 17.72 -18.62 7.75
C ASP A 584 17.00 -19.33 6.58
N GLU A 585 15.76 -19.79 6.78
CA GLU A 585 14.93 -20.37 5.72
C GLU A 585 14.62 -19.34 4.62
N SER A 586 14.25 -18.12 5.01
CA SER A 586 14.00 -17.02 4.04
C SER A 586 15.26 -16.70 3.24
N MET A 587 16.41 -16.61 3.91
CA MET A 587 17.70 -16.37 3.24
C MET A 587 18.10 -17.51 2.31
N ALA A 588 17.87 -18.77 2.69
CA ALA A 588 18.10 -19.91 1.80
C ALA A 588 17.22 -19.83 0.54
N ILE A 589 15.96 -19.42 0.69
CA ILE A 589 15.05 -19.18 -0.44
C ILE A 589 15.56 -18.04 -1.32
N TYR A 590 15.95 -16.89 -0.75
CA TYR A 590 16.50 -15.79 -1.55
C TYR A 590 17.77 -16.18 -2.29
N HIS A 591 18.67 -16.95 -1.67
CA HIS A 591 19.86 -17.45 -2.34
C HIS A 591 19.54 -18.44 -3.46
N TYR A 592 18.54 -19.29 -3.27
CA TYR A 592 18.04 -20.16 -4.34
C TYR A 592 17.57 -19.34 -5.55
N PHE A 593 16.70 -18.35 -5.33
CA PHE A 593 16.21 -17.49 -6.40
C PHE A 593 17.29 -16.56 -6.96
N TRP A 594 18.29 -16.20 -6.16
CA TRP A 594 19.46 -15.47 -6.63
C TRP A 594 20.22 -16.25 -7.69
N ASP A 595 20.52 -17.52 -7.41
CA ASP A 595 21.22 -18.38 -8.37
C ASP A 595 20.37 -18.59 -9.64
N LEU A 596 19.04 -18.63 -9.51
CA LEU A 596 18.13 -18.69 -10.65
C LEU A 596 18.16 -17.41 -11.51
N TYR A 597 18.06 -16.22 -10.89
CA TYR A 597 17.95 -14.94 -11.59
C TYR A 597 19.29 -14.36 -12.06
N PHE A 598 20.38 -14.64 -11.33
CA PHE A 598 21.68 -13.99 -11.51
C PHE A 598 22.84 -14.97 -11.73
N GLY A 599 22.60 -16.29 -11.68
CA GLY A 599 23.63 -17.31 -11.86
C GLY A 599 24.24 -17.35 -13.26
N LYS A 600 25.59 -17.45 -13.33
CA LYS A 600 26.37 -17.60 -14.57
C LYS A 600 26.21 -19.03 -15.13
N GLY A 601 25.13 -19.29 -15.87
CA GLY A 601 24.88 -20.60 -16.48
C GLY A 601 23.52 -20.79 -17.16
N ASN A 602 22.51 -20.00 -16.78
CA ASN A 602 21.15 -20.11 -17.33
C ASN A 602 20.92 -19.24 -18.58
N SER A 603 21.95 -18.90 -19.35
CA SER A 603 21.83 -18.05 -20.55
C SER A 603 20.99 -18.67 -21.68
N ASN A 604 20.67 -19.97 -21.60
CA ASN A 604 19.81 -20.65 -22.57
C ASN A 604 18.34 -20.75 -22.15
N ASP A 605 18.02 -20.52 -20.87
CA ASP A 605 16.65 -20.38 -20.40
C ASP A 605 16.45 -18.92 -19.97
N ARG A 606 16.51 -18.02 -20.96
CA ARG A 606 15.52 -16.94 -20.94
C ARG A 606 14.19 -17.66 -21.06
N LEU A 607 13.61 -18.09 -19.93
CA LEU A 607 12.17 -18.20 -19.81
C LEU A 607 11.67 -16.88 -20.40
N VAL A 608 11.10 -16.97 -21.59
CA VAL A 608 10.54 -15.85 -22.32
C VAL A 608 9.41 -15.35 -21.43
N LEU A 609 9.73 -14.33 -20.63
CA LEU A 609 8.80 -13.55 -19.84
C LEU A 609 8.27 -12.40 -20.70
N ASP A 610 7.79 -12.74 -21.91
CA ASP A 610 6.93 -11.87 -22.72
C ASP A 610 5.47 -12.29 -22.54
#